data_AF-A0A957NQA3-F1
#
_entry.id   AF-A0A957NQA3-F1
#
_cell.length_a   1.000
_cell.length_b   1.000
_cell.length_c   1.000
_cell.angle_alpha   90.00
_cell.angle_beta   90.00
_cell.angle_gamma   90.00
#
_symmetry.space_group_name_H-M   'P 1'
#
loop_
_entity.id
_entity.type
_entity.pdbx_description
1 polymer ?
#
loop_
_entity_poly.entity_id
_entity_poly.type
_entity_poly.pdbx_seq_one_letter_code
_entity_poly.pdbx_strand_id
1 'polypeptide(L)'
;VHNEAFNVGVNSENYQVRDIAQIVQRTVPNCELAFATDAEPDTRTYRVDFSKIARVIPEFQPQWTAAKGALELLDAYRRVGLTLAEFEGQRYKRIDHIKLLLANGQLDADLRWQNVPALVH
;
A
#
# COMPACT_ATOMS: atom_id res chain seq x y z
N VAL A 1 -2.36 13.64 -32.04
CA VAL A 1 -1.71 13.07 -30.83
C VAL A 1 -2.36 13.72 -29.64
N HIS A 2 -3.22 13.01 -28.89
CA HIS A 2 -3.98 13.64 -27.81
C HIS A 2 -3.37 13.22 -26.46
N ASN A 3 -2.72 14.17 -25.79
CA ASN A 3 -2.20 14.05 -24.41
C ASN A 3 -3.35 14.04 -23.41
N GLU A 4 -4.23 13.04 -23.51
CA GLU A 4 -5.39 12.93 -22.64
C GLU A 4 -5.03 12.28 -21.31
N ALA A 5 -5.53 12.86 -20.21
CA ALA A 5 -5.51 12.22 -18.91
C ALA A 5 -6.66 11.20 -18.79
N PHE A 6 -6.38 10.07 -18.14
CA PHE A 6 -7.33 9.01 -17.82
C PHE A 6 -7.18 8.61 -16.35
N ASN A 7 -8.31 8.47 -15.66
CA ASN A 7 -8.35 7.67 -14.44
C ASN A 7 -8.29 6.20 -14.83
N VAL A 8 -7.42 5.43 -14.18
CA VAL A 8 -7.17 4.02 -14.52
C VAL A 8 -7.84 3.11 -13.49
N GLY A 9 -8.87 2.38 -13.91
CA GLY A 9 -9.67 1.52 -13.03
C GLY A 9 -11.05 1.25 -13.61
N VAL A 10 -11.95 0.70 -12.79
CA VAL A 10 -13.35 0.46 -13.14
C VAL A 10 -14.27 0.94 -12.01
N ASN A 11 -15.43 1.48 -12.37
CA ASN A 11 -16.34 2.11 -11.39
C ASN A 11 -16.86 1.13 -10.32
N SER A 12 -16.94 -0.17 -10.64
CA SER A 12 -17.33 -1.24 -9.71
C SER A 12 -16.30 -1.53 -8.62
N GLU A 13 -15.04 -1.09 -8.79
CA GLU A 13 -13.95 -1.31 -7.83
C GLU A 13 -13.66 -0.05 -7.00
N ASN A 14 -14.67 0.80 -6.78
CA ASN A 14 -14.64 1.86 -5.76
C ASN A 14 -15.19 1.29 -4.44
N TYR A 15 -14.42 1.39 -3.36
CA TYR A 15 -14.76 0.82 -2.06
C TYR A 15 -14.64 1.83 -0.93
N GLN A 16 -15.47 1.69 0.11
CA GLN A 16 -15.18 2.30 1.39
C GLN A 16 -14.13 1.49 2.14
N VAL A 17 -13.42 2.12 3.09
CA VAL A 17 -12.44 1.43 3.94
C VAL A 17 -13.04 0.20 4.64
N ARG A 18 -14.29 0.29 5.09
CA ARG A 18 -15.01 -0.83 5.70
C ARG A 18 -15.21 -2.01 4.74
N ASP A 19 -15.42 -1.74 3.46
CA ASP A 19 -15.66 -2.78 2.45
C ASP A 19 -14.34 -3.52 2.18
N ILE A 20 -13.23 -2.78 2.08
CA ILE A 20 -11.88 -3.36 1.99
C ILE A 20 -11.56 -4.20 3.23
N ALA A 21 -11.87 -3.70 4.44
CA ALA A 21 -11.62 -4.44 5.68
C ALA A 21 -12.42 -5.76 5.73
N GLN A 22 -13.66 -5.76 5.26
CA GLN A 22 -14.47 -6.98 5.13
C GLN A 22 -13.91 -7.95 4.07
N ILE A 23 -13.39 -7.45 2.94
CA ILE A 23 -12.70 -8.29 1.94
C ILE A 23 -11.50 -8.99 2.58
N VAL A 24 -10.69 -8.26 3.36
CA VAL A 24 -9.55 -8.83 4.08
C VAL A 24 -10.02 -9.88 5.08
N GLN A 25 -11.05 -9.58 5.88
CA GLN A 25 -11.61 -10.52 6.86
C GLN A 25 -12.03 -11.85 6.22
N ARG A 26 -12.69 -11.81 5.07
CA ARG A 26 -13.12 -13.02 4.34
C ARG A 26 -11.95 -13.79 3.73
N THR A 27 -10.83 -13.11 3.47
CA THR A 27 -9.67 -13.69 2.79
C THR A 27 -8.69 -14.31 3.78
N VAL A 28 -8.47 -13.68 4.93
CA VAL A 28 -7.46 -14.07 5.92
C VAL A 28 -8.09 -14.99 6.97
N PRO A 29 -7.61 -16.25 7.13
CA PRO A 29 -8.14 -17.16 8.14
C PRO A 29 -7.95 -16.60 9.56
N ASN A 30 -8.96 -16.83 10.42
CA ASN A 30 -8.98 -16.36 11.81
C ASN A 30 -8.86 -14.83 11.95
N CYS A 31 -9.24 -14.06 10.93
CA CYS A 31 -9.27 -12.61 10.98
C CYS A 31 -10.56 -12.12 11.65
N GLU A 32 -10.41 -11.39 12.75
CA GLU A 32 -11.51 -10.70 13.42
C GLU A 32 -11.54 -9.24 12.98
N LEU A 33 -12.76 -8.72 12.75
CA LEU A 33 -12.98 -7.35 12.35
C LEU A 33 -13.77 -6.63 13.44
N ALA A 34 -13.20 -5.55 13.97
CA ALA A 34 -13.85 -4.67 14.93
C ALA A 34 -13.92 -3.25 14.37
N PHE A 35 -15.06 -2.59 14.58
CA PHE A 35 -15.25 -1.18 14.28
C PHE A 35 -15.39 -0.43 15.60
N ALA A 36 -14.58 0.60 15.83
CA ALA A 36 -14.70 1.43 17.02
C ALA A 36 -16.02 2.21 16.98
N THR A 37 -16.80 2.12 18.06
CA THR A 37 -18.11 2.79 18.19
C THR A 37 -17.98 4.31 18.24
N ASP A 38 -16.83 4.79 18.71
CA ASP A 38 -16.58 6.21 18.98
C ASP A 38 -15.62 6.81 17.93
N ALA A 39 -15.35 6.09 16.84
CA ALA A 39 -14.52 6.61 15.76
C ALA A 39 -15.29 7.65 14.94
N GLU A 40 -14.69 8.83 14.81
CA GLU A 40 -15.14 9.84 13.85
C GLU A 40 -15.19 9.23 12.44
N PRO A 41 -16.31 9.39 11.70
CA PRO A 41 -16.40 8.91 10.33
C PRO A 41 -15.28 9.51 9.47
N ASP A 42 -14.62 8.66 8.68
CA ASP A 42 -13.68 9.14 7.67
C ASP A 42 -14.46 9.92 6.60
N THR A 43 -14.35 11.24 6.63
CA THR A 43 -15.05 12.15 5.71
C THR A 43 -14.39 12.22 4.33
N ARG A 44 -13.22 11.58 4.15
CA ARG A 44 -12.51 11.59 2.88
C ARG A 44 -13.25 10.70 1.87
N THR A 45 -13.54 11.26 0.71
CA THR A 45 -14.09 10.51 -0.42
C THR A 45 -13.05 10.43 -1.53
N TYR A 46 -12.50 9.24 -1.76
CA TYR A 46 -11.59 8.95 -2.87
C TYR A 46 -12.32 8.24 -4.03
N ARG A 47 -13.63 8.50 -4.19
CA ARG A 47 -14.38 7.93 -5.31
C ARG A 47 -13.89 8.55 -6.60
N VAL A 48 -13.38 7.71 -7.50
CA VAL A 48 -12.88 8.13 -8.81
C VAL A 48 -13.85 7.68 -9.90
N ASP A 49 -14.11 8.55 -10.88
CA ASP A 49 -14.88 8.19 -12.07
C ASP A 49 -13.95 7.67 -13.19
N PHE A 50 -14.15 6.43 -13.58
CA PHE A 50 -13.40 5.72 -14.62
C PHE A 50 -14.16 5.65 -15.95
N SER A 51 -15.30 6.34 -16.09
CA SER A 51 -16.15 6.27 -17.29
C SER A 51 -15.42 6.66 -18.58
N LYS A 52 -14.41 7.55 -18.48
CA LYS A 52 -13.63 7.98 -19.65
C LYS A 52 -12.81 6.84 -20.25
N ILE A 53 -12.04 6.10 -19.43
CA ILE A 53 -11.20 5.01 -19.94
C ILE A 53 -12.07 3.86 -20.49
N ALA A 54 -13.18 3.55 -19.80
CA ALA A 54 -14.11 2.52 -20.25
C ALA A 54 -14.76 2.84 -21.62
N ARG A 55 -15.04 4.12 -21.90
CA ARG A 55 -15.61 4.57 -23.18
C ARG A 55 -14.56 4.64 -24.29
N VAL A 56 -13.37 5.16 -23.99
CA VAL A 56 -12.36 5.49 -25.01
C VAL A 56 -11.47 4.28 -25.34
N ILE A 57 -11.28 3.36 -24.38
CA ILE A 57 -10.44 2.17 -24.50
C ILE A 57 -11.26 0.96 -24.00
N PRO A 58 -12.28 0.50 -24.76
CA PRO A 58 -13.16 -0.59 -24.32
C PRO A 58 -12.42 -1.93 -24.12
N GLU A 59 -11.24 -2.11 -24.72
CA GLU A 59 -10.37 -3.27 -24.52
C GLU A 59 -9.64 -3.24 -23.17
N PHE A 60 -9.60 -2.08 -22.49
CA PHE A 60 -9.07 -1.99 -21.13
C PHE A 60 -10.06 -2.63 -20.15
N GLN A 61 -9.83 -3.91 -19.87
CA GLN A 61 -10.64 -4.73 -18.98
C GLN A 61 -9.78 -5.21 -17.80
N PRO A 62 -9.65 -4.44 -16.71
CA PRO A 62 -8.96 -4.87 -15.51
C PRO A 62 -9.54 -6.17 -14.97
N GLN A 63 -8.69 -7.18 -14.79
CA GLN A 63 -9.10 -8.51 -14.33
C GLN A 63 -8.86 -8.73 -12.83
N TRP A 64 -8.07 -7.86 -12.20
CA TRP A 64 -7.74 -7.95 -10.79
C TRP A 64 -8.72 -7.10 -9.98
N THR A 65 -9.37 -7.75 -9.01
CA THR A 65 -10.28 -7.09 -8.07
C THR A 65 -9.59 -6.89 -6.73
N ALA A 66 -10.17 -6.06 -5.86
CA ALA A 66 -9.68 -5.92 -4.49
C ALA A 66 -9.60 -7.27 -3.75
N ALA A 67 -10.55 -8.18 -3.99
CA ALA A 67 -10.53 -9.53 -3.42
C ALA A 67 -9.39 -10.40 -3.95
N LYS A 68 -9.11 -10.36 -5.27
CA LYS A 68 -7.96 -11.07 -5.84
C LYS A 68 -6.64 -10.50 -5.31
N GLY A 69 -6.54 -9.19 -5.18
CA GLY A 69 -5.39 -8.52 -4.58
C GLY A 69 -5.17 -8.92 -3.11
N ALA A 70 -6.23 -8.99 -2.32
CA ALA A 70 -6.15 -9.46 -0.93
C ALA A 70 -5.61 -10.91 -0.84
N LEU A 71 -6.08 -11.80 -1.73
CA LEU A 71 -5.61 -13.18 -1.79
C LEU A 71 -4.14 -13.25 -2.22
N GLU A 72 -3.77 -12.50 -3.25
CA GLU A 72 -2.38 -12.43 -3.73
C GLU A 72 -1.43 -11.95 -2.63
N LEU A 73 -1.82 -10.94 -1.85
CA LEU A 73 -1.03 -10.46 -0.72
C LEU A 73 -0.88 -11.52 0.37
N LEU A 74 -1.96 -12.22 0.73
CA LEU A 74 -1.92 -13.30 1.71
C LEU A 74 -0.94 -14.40 1.27
N ASP A 75 -1.01 -14.83 0.02
CA ASP A 75 -0.14 -15.86 -0.54
C ASP A 75 1.31 -15.37 -0.59
N ALA A 76 1.55 -14.12 -0.97
CA ALA A 76 2.86 -13.52 -0.96
C ALA A 76 3.47 -13.49 0.45
N TYR A 77 2.72 -13.05 1.46
CA TYR A 77 3.18 -12.98 2.85
C TYR A 77 3.50 -14.36 3.42
N ARG A 78 2.69 -15.38 3.11
CA ARG A 78 2.97 -16.77 3.48
C ARG A 78 4.23 -17.29 2.81
N ARG A 79 4.39 -17.05 1.51
CA ARG A 79 5.54 -17.52 0.74
C ARG A 79 6.86 -16.92 1.22
N VAL A 80 6.88 -15.63 1.57
CA VAL A 80 8.09 -14.98 2.08
C VAL A 80 8.32 -15.22 3.57
N GLY A 81 7.36 -15.83 4.27
CA GLY A 81 7.44 -16.09 5.70
C GLY A 81 7.43 -14.81 6.54
N LEU A 82 6.71 -13.76 6.10
CA LEU A 82 6.70 -12.46 6.77
C LEU A 82 6.25 -12.61 8.23
N THR A 83 7.16 -12.33 9.16
CA THR A 83 6.84 -12.35 10.59
C THR A 83 6.47 -10.96 11.11
N LEU A 84 5.73 -10.91 12.22
CA LEU A 84 5.41 -9.66 12.88
C LEU A 84 6.67 -8.88 13.28
N ALA A 85 7.68 -9.58 13.81
CA ALA A 85 8.96 -8.97 14.20
C ALA A 85 9.71 -8.33 13.03
N GLU A 86 9.66 -8.95 11.84
CA GLU A 86 10.24 -8.35 10.64
C GLU A 86 9.42 -7.16 10.15
N PHE A 87 8.09 -7.30 10.09
CA PHE A 87 7.17 -6.24 9.68
C PHE A 87 7.31 -5.00 10.56
N GLU A 88 7.39 -5.22 11.87
CA GLU A 88 7.56 -4.18 12.87
C GLU A 88 9.00 -3.74 13.09
N GLY A 89 9.95 -4.38 12.41
CA GLY A 89 11.36 -4.09 12.51
C GLY A 89 11.81 -2.98 11.56
N GLN A 90 13.11 -2.71 11.62
CA GLN A 90 13.80 -1.68 10.83
C GLN A 90 13.68 -1.83 9.32
N ARG A 91 13.29 -3.02 8.82
CA ARG A 91 13.19 -3.29 7.39
C ARG A 91 12.05 -2.52 6.73
N TYR A 92 10.93 -2.36 7.44
CA TYR A 92 9.73 -1.71 6.90
C TYR A 92 9.29 -0.46 7.68
N LYS A 93 9.87 -0.22 8.87
CA LYS A 93 9.69 1.04 9.61
C LYS A 93 10.84 2.01 9.35
N ARG A 94 10.56 3.04 8.54
CA ARG A 94 11.53 4.09 8.19
C ARG A 94 12.18 4.74 9.42
N ILE A 95 11.42 5.02 10.47
CA ILE A 95 11.95 5.68 11.67
C ILE A 95 12.99 4.80 12.38
N ASP A 96 12.76 3.49 12.45
CA ASP A 96 13.69 2.56 13.08
C ASP A 96 14.92 2.33 12.21
N HIS A 97 14.76 2.34 10.88
CA HIS A 97 15.88 2.35 9.94
C HIS A 97 16.76 3.60 10.12
N ILE A 98 16.16 4.80 10.23
CA ILE A 98 16.91 6.04 10.44
C ILE A 98 17.66 6.01 11.78
N LYS A 99 17.01 5.53 12.86
CA LYS A 99 17.66 5.36 14.16
C LYS A 99 18.86 4.41 14.09
N LEU A 100 18.76 3.31 13.33
CA LEU A 100 19.89 2.42 13.09
C LEU A 100 21.03 3.15 12.37
N LEU A 101 20.74 3.87 11.30
CA LEU A 101 21.76 4.59 10.52
C LEU A 101 22.50 5.65 11.36
N LEU A 102 21.77 6.34 12.25
CA LEU A 102 22.34 7.26 13.24
C LEU A 102 23.23 6.52 14.25
N ALA A 103 22.73 5.42 14.83
CA ALA A 103 23.46 4.61 15.80
C ALA A 103 24.75 4.00 15.20
N ASN A 104 24.73 3.67 13.91
CA ASN A 104 25.88 3.16 13.17
C ASN A 104 26.84 4.26 12.66
N GLY A 105 26.55 5.54 12.94
CA GLY A 105 27.34 6.68 12.47
C GLY A 105 27.33 6.88 10.95
N GLN A 106 26.38 6.24 10.25
CA GLN A 106 26.22 6.39 8.81
C GLN A 106 25.53 7.71 8.47
N LEU A 107 24.61 8.15 9.33
CA LEU A 107 23.98 9.47 9.28
C LEU A 107 24.42 10.32 10.48
N ASP A 108 24.53 11.64 10.29
CA ASP A 108 24.64 12.62 11.37
C ASP A 108 23.26 13.03 11.90
N ALA A 109 23.24 13.87 12.95
CA ALA A 109 22.01 14.37 13.58
C ALA A 109 21.13 15.21 12.63
N ASP A 110 21.71 15.75 11.55
CA ASP A 110 21.02 16.47 10.48
C ASP A 110 20.56 15.53 9.35
N LEU A 111 20.69 14.21 9.53
CA LEU A 111 20.36 13.14 8.58
C LEU A 111 21.20 13.19 7.28
N ARG A 112 22.46 13.61 7.36
CA ARG A 112 23.43 13.57 6.24
C ARG A 112 24.36 12.37 6.35
N TRP A 113 24.71 11.77 5.21
CA TRP A 113 25.66 10.66 5.14
C TRP A 113 27.07 11.09 5.53
N GLN A 114 27.70 10.39 6.47
CA GLN A 114 29.04 10.74 6.96
C GLN A 114 30.19 10.11 6.16
N ASN A 115 29.95 8.97 5.51
CA ASN A 115 30.96 8.27 4.70
C ASN A 115 30.41 8.01 3.29
N VAL A 116 30.44 9.02 2.42
CA VAL A 116 30.37 8.79 0.98
C VAL A 116 31.80 8.49 0.53
N PRO A 117 32.12 7.27 0.04
CA PRO A 117 33.41 7.07 -0.62
C PRO A 117 33.52 8.09 -1.74
N ALA A 118 34.61 8.87 -1.76
CA ALA A 118 34.87 9.78 -2.86
C ALA A 118 34.74 8.99 -4.17
N LEU A 119 33.90 9.49 -5.09
CA LEU A 119 33.86 8.98 -6.46
C LEU A 119 35.28 9.10 -7.02
N VAL A 120 35.95 7.96 -7.17
CA VAL A 120 37.25 7.89 -7.83
C VAL A 120 36.98 8.16 -9.30
N HIS A 121 37.37 9.36 -9.76
CA HIS A 121 37.42 9.72 -11.17
C HIS A 121 38.60 9.04 -11.86
#